data_AF-A0ABD5ST05-F1
#
_entry.id   AF-A0ABD5ST05-F1
#
_cell.length_a   1.000
_cell.length_b   1.000
_cell.length_c   1.000
_cell.angle_alpha   90.00
_cell.angle_beta   90.00
_cell.angle_gamma   90.00
#
_symmetry.space_group_name_H-M   'P 1'
#
loop_
_entity.id
_entity.type
_entity.pdbx_description
1 polymer ?
#
loop_
_entity_poly.entity_id
_entity_poly.type
_entity_poly.pdbx_seq_one_letter_code
_entity_poly.pdbx_strand_id
1 'polypeptide(L)'
;MTQISRFIEAVVPIAQNVTGDGDESAAPEGGGGFADYAFVSLHCLRIYLDTSYRMTIDLLKEMPQITGEIGLNAADLPSPSTLCKAFDRISMSVCRVLLRQSAQLHDPSDHAAIDATFYERDHVSRHYCQRTNYRVQTLKVTKLVDTATQAVLDLHCSTTLEGSDADLCEQIARVPAGDLQSLAADKGYDKQQLRERLRELDIRPLIKHRIFAPYDHAHNARIDEDRYAQRSMAETVNSAVKRSLGYAVRARSWYREFREISLMCVVYNIKRAVKQ
;
A
#
# COMPACT_ATOMS: atom_id res chain seq x y z
N MET A 1 -24.04 11.76 -4.05
CA MET A 1 -22.89 11.03 -4.62
C MET A 1 -22.65 9.76 -3.82
N THR A 2 -22.47 8.61 -4.48
CA THR A 2 -22.28 7.31 -3.81
C THR A 2 -20.84 7.18 -3.29
N GLN A 3 -20.56 6.22 -2.39
CA GLN A 3 -19.19 5.97 -1.92
C GLN A 3 -18.24 5.58 -3.06
N ILE A 4 -18.73 4.85 -4.06
CA ILE A 4 -17.92 4.44 -5.23
C ILE A 4 -17.57 5.66 -6.08
N SER A 5 -18.53 6.55 -6.30
CA SER A 5 -18.34 7.78 -7.08
C SER A 5 -17.32 8.71 -6.41
N ARG A 6 -17.46 8.98 -5.09
CA ARG A 6 -16.45 9.73 -4.32
C ARG A 6 -15.06 9.09 -4.39
N PHE A 7 -14.99 7.77 -4.33
CA PHE A 7 -13.72 7.05 -4.44
C PHE A 7 -13.08 7.27 -5.81
N ILE A 8 -13.84 7.17 -6.90
CA ILE A 8 -13.32 7.37 -8.26
C ILE A 8 -12.92 8.83 -8.49
N GLU A 9 -13.74 9.79 -8.05
CA GLU A 9 -13.40 11.21 -8.09
C GLU A 9 -12.10 11.55 -7.37
N ALA A 10 -11.73 10.80 -6.33
CA ALA A 10 -10.45 10.96 -5.65
C ALA A 10 -9.30 10.21 -6.36
N VAL A 11 -9.55 9.04 -6.97
CA VAL A 11 -8.54 8.23 -7.64
C VAL A 11 -8.08 8.84 -8.96
N VAL A 12 -9.02 9.31 -9.79
CA VAL A 12 -8.73 9.73 -11.17
C VAL A 12 -7.73 10.88 -11.23
N PRO A 13 -7.86 11.98 -10.44
CA PRO A 13 -6.89 13.07 -10.46
C PRO A 13 -5.49 12.63 -9.98
N ILE A 14 -5.42 11.74 -8.98
CA ILE A 14 -4.14 11.17 -8.54
C ILE A 14 -3.52 10.34 -9.67
N ALA A 15 -4.32 9.51 -10.33
CA ALA A 15 -3.85 8.68 -11.43
C ALA A 15 -3.32 9.52 -12.59
N GLN A 16 -4.07 10.54 -13.03
CA GLN A 16 -3.69 11.46 -14.10
C GLN A 16 -2.38 12.20 -13.79
N ASN A 17 -2.24 12.71 -12.57
CA ASN A 17 -1.02 13.39 -12.14
C ASN A 17 0.20 12.45 -12.18
N VAL A 18 0.04 11.23 -11.67
CA VAL A 18 1.16 10.28 -11.58
C VAL A 18 1.55 9.68 -12.92
N THR A 19 0.61 9.45 -13.84
CA THR A 19 0.94 8.90 -15.17
C THR A 19 1.38 9.99 -16.15
N GLY A 20 1.06 11.26 -15.88
CA GLY A 20 1.36 12.38 -16.79
C GLY A 20 0.30 12.58 -17.87
N ASP A 21 -0.85 11.93 -17.74
CA ASP A 21 -1.91 11.87 -18.75
C ASP A 21 -3.01 12.93 -18.52
N GLY A 22 -2.68 14.05 -17.87
CA GLY A 22 -3.67 15.04 -17.41
C GLY A 22 -4.58 15.60 -18.51
N ASP A 23 -4.06 15.66 -19.75
CA ASP A 23 -4.78 16.15 -20.93
C ASP A 23 -5.14 15.02 -21.92
N GLU A 24 -4.84 13.76 -21.62
CA GLU A 24 -5.11 12.64 -22.52
C GLU A 24 -6.54 12.09 -22.36
N SER A 25 -7.19 11.80 -23.49
CA SER A 25 -8.46 11.05 -23.47
C SER A 25 -8.21 9.63 -22.96
N ALA A 26 -9.07 9.14 -22.05
CA ALA A 26 -8.96 7.76 -21.55
C ALA A 26 -8.99 6.72 -22.67
N ALA A 27 -9.77 7.00 -23.73
CA ALA A 27 -9.85 6.22 -24.96
C ALA A 27 -9.84 7.17 -26.18
N PRO A 28 -8.70 7.38 -26.85
CA PRO A 28 -8.61 8.30 -27.99
C PRO A 28 -9.39 7.80 -29.22
N GLU A 29 -10.15 8.71 -29.85
CA GLU A 29 -10.88 8.42 -31.10
C GLU A 29 -9.89 8.17 -32.26
N GLY A 30 -10.14 7.15 -33.07
CA GLY A 30 -9.33 6.84 -34.27
C GLY A 30 -8.26 5.75 -34.08
N GLY A 31 -8.16 5.17 -32.88
CA GLY A 31 -7.23 4.07 -32.59
C GLY A 31 -5.94 4.56 -31.92
N GLY A 32 -5.71 4.03 -30.73
CA GLY A 32 -4.60 4.32 -29.82
C GLY A 32 -4.80 3.47 -28.57
N GLY A 33 -3.75 3.24 -27.78
CA GLY A 33 -3.91 2.57 -26.48
C GLY A 33 -4.77 3.40 -25.54
N PHE A 34 -5.43 2.76 -24.56
CA PHE A 34 -6.02 3.47 -23.43
C PHE A 34 -4.94 4.23 -22.66
N ALA A 35 -5.31 5.39 -22.10
CA ALA A 35 -4.44 6.14 -21.21
C ALA A 35 -4.10 5.33 -19.94
N ASP A 36 -2.91 5.55 -19.38
CA ASP A 36 -2.45 4.78 -18.24
C ASP A 36 -3.24 5.12 -16.96
N TYR A 37 -3.70 6.37 -16.80
CA TYR A 37 -4.56 6.76 -15.67
C TYR A 37 -5.87 5.98 -15.63
N ALA A 38 -6.45 5.68 -16.79
CA ALA A 38 -7.68 4.91 -16.88
C ALA A 38 -7.46 3.48 -16.37
N PHE A 39 -6.35 2.84 -16.77
CA PHE A 39 -6.00 1.52 -16.25
C PHE A 39 -5.69 1.54 -14.75
N VAL A 40 -4.95 2.52 -14.25
CA VAL A 40 -4.70 2.69 -12.81
C VAL A 40 -6.02 2.80 -12.05
N SER A 41 -6.94 3.62 -12.54
CA SER A 41 -8.26 3.83 -11.94
C SER A 41 -9.09 2.55 -11.92
N LEU A 42 -9.12 1.81 -13.03
CA LEU A 42 -9.80 0.52 -13.14
C LEU A 42 -9.21 -0.54 -12.18
N HIS A 43 -7.89 -0.58 -12.00
CA HIS A 43 -7.26 -1.50 -11.05
C HIS A 43 -7.54 -1.12 -9.59
N CYS A 44 -7.54 0.19 -9.27
CA CYS A 44 -7.94 0.67 -7.95
C CYS A 44 -9.40 0.31 -7.65
N LEU A 45 -10.30 0.50 -8.61
CA LEU A 45 -11.71 0.12 -8.47
C LEU A 45 -11.89 -1.40 -8.31
N ARG A 46 -11.17 -2.20 -9.08
CA ARG A 46 -11.18 -3.67 -8.96
C ARG A 46 -10.80 -4.12 -7.56
N ILE A 47 -9.77 -3.51 -6.98
CA ILE A 47 -9.32 -3.81 -5.61
C ILE A 47 -10.35 -3.31 -4.59
N TYR A 48 -10.90 -2.11 -4.80
CA TYR A 48 -11.94 -1.53 -3.94
C TYR A 48 -13.19 -2.42 -3.84
N LEU A 49 -13.63 -2.98 -4.97
CA LEU A 49 -14.80 -3.85 -5.07
C LEU A 49 -14.50 -5.33 -4.77
N ASP A 50 -13.23 -5.71 -4.62
CA ASP A 50 -12.78 -7.10 -4.49
C ASP A 50 -13.25 -8.02 -5.63
N THR A 51 -13.22 -7.52 -6.87
CA THR A 51 -13.76 -8.21 -8.05
C THR A 51 -12.67 -8.85 -8.93
N SER A 52 -13.05 -9.84 -9.73
CA SER A 52 -12.18 -10.36 -10.79
C SER A 52 -12.12 -9.37 -11.96
N TYR A 53 -11.15 -9.51 -12.86
CA TYR A 53 -11.08 -8.67 -14.06
C TYR A 53 -12.37 -8.71 -14.88
N ARG A 54 -12.97 -9.90 -15.05
CA ARG A 54 -14.22 -10.05 -15.79
C ARG A 54 -15.39 -9.37 -15.08
N MET A 55 -15.57 -9.66 -13.79
CA MET A 55 -16.65 -9.07 -13.01
C MET A 55 -16.54 -7.54 -12.93
N THR A 56 -15.32 -6.99 -12.88
CA THR A 56 -15.11 -5.53 -12.87
C THR A 56 -15.64 -4.89 -14.15
N ILE A 57 -15.31 -5.46 -15.32
CA ILE A 57 -15.80 -4.95 -16.61
C ILE A 57 -17.31 -5.15 -16.75
N ASP A 58 -17.85 -6.29 -16.30
CA ASP A 58 -19.29 -6.54 -16.36
C ASP A 58 -20.09 -5.57 -15.47
N LEU A 59 -19.60 -5.27 -14.25
CA LEU A 59 -20.21 -4.26 -13.40
C LEU A 59 -20.15 -2.85 -14.02
N LEU A 60 -19.03 -2.47 -14.64
CA LEU A 60 -18.87 -1.15 -15.23
C LEU A 60 -19.80 -0.90 -16.43
N LYS A 61 -20.20 -1.95 -17.16
CA LYS A 61 -21.24 -1.84 -18.21
C LYS A 61 -22.59 -1.41 -17.63
N GLU A 62 -22.88 -1.84 -16.40
CA GLU A 62 -24.10 -1.49 -15.67
C GLU A 62 -23.97 -0.18 -14.86
N MET A 63 -22.78 0.44 -14.84
CA MET A 63 -22.47 1.63 -14.04
C MET A 63 -21.94 2.78 -14.91
N PRO A 64 -22.74 3.29 -15.88
CA PRO A 64 -22.27 4.29 -16.84
C PRO A 64 -21.78 5.59 -16.19
N GLN A 65 -22.33 5.97 -15.03
CA GLN A 65 -21.84 7.11 -14.26
C GLN A 65 -20.37 6.92 -13.85
N ILE A 66 -20.03 5.76 -13.25
CA ILE A 66 -18.67 5.49 -12.78
C ILE A 66 -17.70 5.35 -13.96
N THR A 67 -18.15 4.71 -15.03
CA THR A 67 -17.38 4.59 -16.28
C THR A 67 -17.06 5.97 -16.86
N GLY A 68 -18.05 6.87 -16.87
CA GLY A 68 -17.89 8.27 -17.30
C GLY A 68 -16.98 9.09 -16.39
N GLU A 69 -17.01 8.89 -15.07
CA GLU A 69 -16.08 9.54 -14.12
C GLU A 69 -14.61 9.16 -14.38
N ILE A 70 -14.34 7.98 -14.94
CA ILE A 70 -13.00 7.55 -15.38
C ILE A 70 -12.64 8.13 -16.77
N GLY A 71 -13.59 8.73 -17.48
CA GLY A 71 -13.43 9.24 -18.84
C GLY A 71 -13.68 8.19 -19.93
N LEU A 72 -14.31 7.06 -19.60
CA LEU A 72 -14.63 5.98 -20.54
C LEU A 72 -16.15 5.94 -20.82
N ASN A 73 -16.54 5.26 -21.91
CA ASN A 73 -17.92 4.83 -22.12
C ASN A 73 -18.03 3.29 -22.11
N ALA A 74 -19.26 2.78 -22.04
CA ALA A 74 -19.51 1.33 -22.04
C ALA A 74 -18.96 0.63 -23.30
N ALA A 75 -18.96 1.31 -24.45
CA ALA A 75 -18.38 0.80 -25.70
C ALA A 75 -16.84 0.77 -25.67
N ASP A 76 -16.23 1.62 -24.85
CA ASP A 76 -14.78 1.78 -24.74
C ASP A 76 -14.18 0.88 -23.65
N LEU A 77 -14.98 0.15 -22.88
CA LEU A 77 -14.45 -0.66 -21.78
C LEU A 77 -13.46 -1.72 -22.29
N PRO A 78 -12.25 -1.82 -21.71
CA PRO A 78 -11.26 -2.80 -22.15
C PRO A 78 -11.78 -4.22 -21.89
N SER A 79 -11.39 -5.15 -22.74
CA SER A 79 -11.66 -6.57 -22.46
C SER A 79 -11.00 -6.99 -21.14
N PRO A 80 -11.53 -8.00 -20.41
CA PRO A 80 -10.93 -8.46 -19.16
C PRO A 80 -9.46 -8.89 -19.30
N SER A 81 -9.07 -9.43 -20.46
CA SER A 81 -7.69 -9.82 -20.74
C SER A 81 -6.79 -8.60 -21.00
N THR A 82 -7.31 -7.56 -21.63
CA THR A 82 -6.63 -6.26 -21.80
C THR A 82 -6.36 -5.63 -20.43
N LEU A 83 -7.35 -5.57 -19.54
CA LEU A 83 -7.17 -5.04 -18.18
C LEU A 83 -6.12 -5.84 -17.38
N CYS A 84 -6.15 -7.17 -17.47
CA CYS A 84 -5.17 -8.04 -16.83
C CYS A 84 -3.74 -7.80 -17.34
N LYS A 85 -3.55 -7.63 -18.65
CA LYS A 85 -2.25 -7.33 -19.26
C LYS A 85 -1.77 -5.91 -18.94
N ALA A 86 -2.68 -4.93 -18.86
CA ALA A 86 -2.33 -3.56 -18.51
C ALA A 86 -1.73 -3.45 -17.10
N PHE A 87 -2.04 -4.39 -16.20
CA PHE A 87 -1.42 -4.43 -14.87
C PHE A 87 0.11 -4.59 -14.92
N ASP A 88 0.63 -5.19 -16.00
CA ASP A 88 2.07 -5.32 -16.21
C ASP A 88 2.77 -3.99 -16.54
N ARG A 89 2.01 -3.01 -17.04
CA ARG A 89 2.51 -1.66 -17.39
C ARG A 89 2.64 -0.76 -16.17
N ILE A 90 1.82 -0.97 -15.15
CA ILE A 90 1.91 -0.23 -13.88
C ILE A 90 3.16 -0.70 -13.15
N SER A 91 4.23 0.10 -13.24
CA SER A 91 5.51 -0.18 -12.59
C SER A 91 5.41 0.02 -11.07
N MET A 92 6.35 -0.57 -10.32
CA MET A 92 6.41 -0.34 -8.87
C MET A 92 6.75 1.11 -8.51
N SER A 93 7.45 1.84 -9.38
CA SER A 93 7.70 3.27 -9.16
C SER A 93 6.39 4.06 -9.24
N VAL A 94 5.55 3.79 -10.25
CA VAL A 94 4.19 4.38 -10.35
C VAL A 94 3.37 4.04 -9.11
N CYS A 95 3.34 2.77 -8.68
CA CYS A 95 2.64 2.38 -7.45
C CYS A 95 3.12 3.14 -6.20
N ARG A 96 4.43 3.38 -6.07
CA ARG A 96 5.00 4.14 -4.94
C ARG A 96 4.63 5.62 -4.99
N VAL A 97 4.63 6.24 -6.17
CA VAL A 97 4.20 7.63 -6.31
C VAL A 97 2.70 7.76 -6.03
N LEU A 98 1.87 6.84 -6.54
CA LEU A 98 0.43 6.77 -6.19
C LEU A 98 0.23 6.65 -4.68
N LEU A 99 1.01 5.80 -4.00
CA LEU A 99 0.92 5.62 -2.56
C LEU A 99 1.24 6.92 -1.81
N ARG A 100 2.32 7.60 -2.19
CA ARG A 100 2.68 8.90 -1.60
C ARG A 100 1.59 9.95 -1.82
N GLN A 101 1.11 10.12 -3.05
CA GLN A 101 0.03 11.06 -3.36
C GLN A 101 -1.25 10.75 -2.57
N SER A 102 -1.61 9.47 -2.45
CA SER A 102 -2.77 9.06 -1.64
C SER A 102 -2.59 9.32 -0.14
N ALA A 103 -1.36 9.27 0.38
CA ALA A 103 -1.07 9.57 1.78
C ALA A 103 -1.19 11.08 2.06
N GLN A 104 -0.81 11.93 1.10
CA GLN A 104 -0.91 13.39 1.21
C GLN A 104 -2.36 13.89 1.31
N LEU A 105 -3.36 13.07 0.96
CA LEU A 105 -4.78 13.38 1.23
C LEU A 105 -5.12 13.51 2.71
N HIS A 106 -4.22 13.10 3.62
CA HIS A 106 -4.46 13.06 5.06
C HIS A 106 -3.62 14.06 5.85
N ASP A 107 -2.78 14.88 5.19
CA ASP A 107 -1.77 15.73 5.84
C ASP A 107 -0.94 14.97 6.91
N PRO A 108 -0.09 14.00 6.49
CA PRO A 108 0.68 13.18 7.42
C PRO A 108 1.52 13.98 8.42
N SER A 109 1.63 13.45 9.65
CA SER A 109 2.41 14.06 10.72
C SER A 109 3.91 13.77 10.60
N ASP A 110 4.69 14.38 11.51
CA ASP A 110 6.12 14.14 11.64
C ASP A 110 6.50 12.82 12.32
N HIS A 111 5.50 11.99 12.66
CA HIS A 111 5.69 10.77 13.43
C HIS A 111 5.09 9.54 12.76
N ALA A 112 5.92 8.53 12.55
CA ALA A 112 5.53 7.29 11.91
C ALA A 112 5.89 6.07 12.76
N ALA A 113 5.19 4.98 12.46
CA ALA A 113 5.45 3.65 12.97
C ALA A 113 5.72 2.68 11.83
N ILE A 114 6.60 1.71 12.06
CA ILE A 114 6.89 0.65 11.09
C ILE A 114 6.60 -0.72 11.70
N ASP A 115 5.93 -1.56 10.92
CA ASP A 115 5.63 -2.94 11.29
C ASP A 115 5.54 -3.85 10.06
N ALA A 116 5.90 -5.12 10.24
CA ALA A 116 5.84 -6.14 9.21
C ALA A 116 4.63 -7.05 9.37
N THR A 117 4.00 -7.38 8.26
CA THR A 117 2.84 -8.27 8.19
C THR A 117 2.99 -9.26 7.04
N PHE A 118 2.25 -10.38 7.09
CA PHE A 118 2.25 -11.40 6.04
C PHE A 118 0.93 -11.44 5.26
N TYR A 119 1.00 -11.61 3.94
CA TYR A 119 -0.15 -11.89 3.08
C TYR A 119 -0.05 -13.31 2.52
N GLU A 120 -1.18 -13.98 2.34
CA GLU A 120 -1.22 -15.30 1.72
C GLU A 120 -1.09 -15.16 0.20
N ARG A 121 -0.22 -15.96 -0.43
CA ARG A 121 -0.02 -15.99 -1.90
C ARG A 121 -0.95 -16.98 -2.61
N ASP A 122 -1.73 -17.73 -1.83
CA ASP A 122 -2.56 -18.80 -2.33
C ASP A 122 -3.89 -18.84 -1.57
N HIS A 123 -5.01 -18.76 -2.30
CA HIS A 123 -6.35 -18.88 -1.73
C HIS A 123 -6.69 -20.35 -1.44
N VAL A 124 -5.95 -20.97 -0.53
CA VAL A 124 -6.13 -22.36 -0.16
C VAL A 124 -6.86 -22.44 1.17
N SER A 125 -7.99 -23.16 1.20
CA SER A 125 -8.75 -23.31 2.46
C SER A 125 -7.92 -24.02 3.53
N ARG A 126 -8.09 -23.62 4.79
CA ARG A 126 -7.39 -24.25 5.93
C ARG A 126 -7.59 -25.77 6.00
N HIS A 127 -8.79 -26.24 5.64
CA HIS A 127 -9.13 -27.66 5.54
C HIS A 127 -8.30 -28.38 4.46
N TYR A 128 -8.12 -27.76 3.29
CA TYR A 128 -7.26 -28.32 2.24
C TYR A 128 -5.80 -28.38 2.71
N CYS A 129 -5.28 -27.29 3.31
CA CYS A 129 -3.91 -27.25 3.82
C CYS A 129 -3.63 -28.37 4.83
N GLN A 130 -4.56 -28.60 5.76
CA GLN A 130 -4.45 -29.66 6.76
C GLN A 130 -4.49 -31.06 6.14
N ARG A 131 -5.37 -31.29 5.14
CA ARG A 131 -5.50 -32.59 4.48
C ARG A 131 -4.28 -32.96 3.62
N THR A 132 -3.69 -32.00 2.93
CA THR A 132 -2.61 -32.24 1.97
C THR A 132 -1.22 -31.91 2.50
N ASN A 133 -1.11 -31.52 3.78
CA ASN A 133 0.11 -30.98 4.38
C ASN A 133 0.69 -29.81 3.56
N TYR A 134 -0.18 -29.00 2.94
CA TYR A 134 0.24 -27.87 2.11
C TYR A 134 0.60 -26.68 2.98
N ARG A 135 1.81 -26.14 2.79
CA ARG A 135 2.27 -24.94 3.48
C ARG A 135 1.97 -23.72 2.62
N VAL A 136 1.06 -22.88 3.09
CA VAL A 136 0.70 -21.62 2.42
C VAL A 136 1.94 -20.75 2.27
N GLN A 137 2.23 -20.35 1.03
CA GLN A 137 3.29 -19.40 0.74
C GLN A 137 2.85 -18.02 1.23
N THR A 138 3.73 -17.32 1.93
CA THR A 138 3.45 -15.99 2.45
C THR A 138 4.34 -14.95 1.77
N LEU A 139 3.77 -13.76 1.61
CA LEU A 139 4.47 -12.56 1.18
C LEU A 139 4.67 -11.67 2.40
N LYS A 140 5.92 -11.31 2.70
CA LYS A 140 6.21 -10.34 3.77
C LYS A 140 6.04 -8.93 3.24
N VAL A 141 5.30 -8.11 3.99
CA VAL A 141 5.05 -6.71 3.67
C VAL A 141 5.36 -5.88 4.90
N THR A 142 6.34 -4.99 4.80
CA THR A 142 6.66 -4.01 5.84
C THR A 142 6.06 -2.68 5.44
N LYS A 143 5.28 -2.04 6.32
CA LYS A 143 4.62 -0.77 6.04
C LYS A 143 5.12 0.30 6.99
N LEU A 144 5.38 1.48 6.43
CA LEU A 144 5.57 2.71 7.17
C LEU A 144 4.23 3.45 7.22
N VAL A 145 3.79 3.79 8.43
CA VAL A 145 2.45 4.31 8.70
C VAL A 145 2.57 5.56 9.53
N ASP A 146 1.88 6.62 9.14
CA ASP A 146 1.73 7.81 9.96
C ASP A 146 0.83 7.51 11.17
N THR A 147 1.26 7.85 12.38
CA THR A 147 0.56 7.40 13.60
C THR A 147 -0.69 8.22 13.91
N ALA A 148 -0.73 9.49 13.50
CA ALA A 148 -1.85 10.39 13.76
C ALA A 148 -3.00 10.15 12.78
N THR A 149 -2.69 10.14 11.50
CA THR A 149 -3.65 10.01 10.42
C THR A 149 -3.92 8.56 10.08
N GLN A 150 -3.05 7.61 10.44
CA GLN A 150 -3.10 6.19 10.04
C GLN A 150 -2.97 5.98 8.51
N ALA A 151 -2.42 6.95 7.77
CA ALA A 151 -2.11 6.78 6.35
C ALA A 151 -0.89 5.88 6.17
N VAL A 152 -0.91 5.02 5.15
CA VAL A 152 0.27 4.25 4.73
C VAL A 152 1.15 5.16 3.89
N LEU A 153 2.38 5.43 4.35
CA LEU A 153 3.31 6.36 3.71
C LEU A 153 4.17 5.69 2.63
N ASP A 154 4.69 4.50 2.95
CA ASP A 154 5.43 3.67 2.01
C ASP A 154 5.45 2.22 2.48
N LEU A 155 5.91 1.31 1.62
CA LEU A 155 6.03 -0.10 1.92
C LEU A 155 7.18 -0.80 1.20
N HIS A 156 7.52 -1.96 1.71
CA HIS A 156 8.39 -2.93 1.07
C HIS A 156 7.74 -4.31 1.06
N CYS A 157 7.80 -4.99 -0.07
CA CYS A 157 7.34 -6.36 -0.24
C CYS A 157 8.55 -7.27 -0.49
N SER A 158 8.58 -8.44 0.16
CA SER A 158 9.58 -9.47 -0.10
C SER A 158 8.94 -10.86 -0.14
N THR A 159 9.36 -11.65 -1.13
CA THR A 159 9.04 -13.08 -1.23
C THR A 159 10.02 -13.96 -0.45
N THR A 160 11.17 -13.42 -0.05
CA THR A 160 12.19 -14.10 0.74
C THR A 160 12.25 -13.49 2.14
N LEU A 161 12.64 -14.29 3.13
CA LEU A 161 12.96 -13.81 4.47
C LEU A 161 14.45 -13.41 4.57
N GLU A 162 15.08 -13.14 3.43
CA GLU A 162 16.49 -12.74 3.35
C GLU A 162 16.62 -11.23 3.57
N GLY A 163 17.65 -10.82 4.30
CA GLY A 163 17.86 -9.44 4.73
C GLY A 163 17.32 -9.15 6.13
N SER A 164 17.87 -8.14 6.80
CA SER A 164 17.39 -7.71 8.11
C SER A 164 16.21 -6.76 7.94
N ASP A 165 15.16 -6.94 8.76
CA ASP A 165 14.04 -5.99 8.85
C ASP A 165 14.51 -4.57 9.15
N ALA A 166 15.65 -4.45 9.84
CA ALA A 166 16.29 -3.18 10.09
C ALA A 166 16.85 -2.52 8.81
N ASP A 167 17.40 -3.29 7.87
CA ASP A 167 17.91 -2.74 6.61
C ASP A 167 16.76 -2.28 5.69
N LEU A 168 15.64 -3.01 5.73
CA LEU A 168 14.40 -2.61 5.05
C LEU A 168 13.79 -1.35 5.67
N CYS A 169 13.82 -1.25 7.00
CA CYS A 169 13.34 -0.07 7.73
C CYS A 169 14.07 1.20 7.27
N GLU A 170 15.40 1.14 7.13
CA GLU A 170 16.19 2.25 6.61
C GLU A 170 15.71 2.66 5.20
N GLN A 171 15.57 1.70 4.28
CA GLN A 171 15.18 1.99 2.90
C GLN A 171 13.81 2.67 2.81
N ILE A 172 12.85 2.25 3.63
CA ILE A 172 11.49 2.81 3.65
C ILE A 172 11.49 4.19 4.34
N ALA A 173 12.30 4.39 5.38
CA ALA A 173 12.40 5.67 6.08
C ALA A 173 13.08 6.78 5.26
N ARG A 174 13.93 6.43 4.28
CA ARG A 174 14.56 7.40 3.35
C ARG A 174 13.54 8.09 2.43
N VAL A 175 12.40 7.47 2.18
CA VAL A 175 11.42 7.93 1.20
C VAL A 175 10.67 9.20 1.64
N PRO A 176 10.17 9.30 2.88
CA PRO A 176 9.62 10.54 3.41
C PRO A 176 10.68 11.43 4.12
N ALA A 177 11.98 11.19 3.89
CA ALA A 177 13.02 11.96 4.58
C ALA A 177 12.92 13.45 4.22
N GLY A 178 12.64 14.28 5.23
CA GLY A 178 12.29 15.71 5.09
C GLY A 178 11.04 16.08 5.91
N ASP A 179 10.04 15.20 5.92
CA ASP A 179 8.77 15.42 6.64
C ASP A 179 8.72 14.66 7.98
N LEU A 180 9.49 13.58 8.10
CA LEU A 180 9.49 12.70 9.28
C LEU A 180 10.55 13.12 10.30
N GLN A 181 10.13 13.44 11.53
CA GLN A 181 11.04 13.75 12.65
C GLN A 181 11.30 12.55 13.56
N SER A 182 10.41 11.56 13.62
CA SER A 182 10.58 10.40 14.50
C SER A 182 9.92 9.13 14.02
N LEU A 183 10.58 7.99 14.25
CA LEU A 183 10.13 6.67 13.80
C LEU A 183 10.08 5.68 14.96
N ALA A 184 8.88 5.13 15.22
CA ALA A 184 8.68 4.08 16.22
C ALA A 184 8.68 2.68 15.59
N ALA A 185 9.35 1.74 16.23
CA ALA A 185 9.37 0.34 15.81
C ALA A 185 9.41 -0.61 17.02
N ASP A 186 9.06 -1.86 16.82
CA ASP A 186 9.18 -2.87 17.87
C ASP A 186 10.65 -3.18 18.23
N LYS A 187 10.87 -3.94 19.31
CA LYS A 187 12.22 -4.37 19.74
C LYS A 187 12.87 -5.36 18.76
N GLY A 188 12.09 -5.93 17.84
CA GLY A 188 12.57 -6.73 16.71
C GLY A 188 13.54 -5.96 15.83
N TYR A 189 13.32 -4.66 15.65
CA TYR A 189 14.18 -3.73 14.90
C TYR A 189 15.38 -3.18 15.68
N ASP A 190 15.68 -3.69 16.89
CA ASP A 190 16.82 -3.22 17.67
C ASP A 190 18.16 -3.57 17.01
N LYS A 191 18.67 -2.64 16.21
CA LYS A 191 19.95 -2.72 15.49
C LYS A 191 20.64 -1.37 15.53
N GLN A 192 21.90 -1.33 16.00
CA GLN A 192 22.68 -0.10 16.13
C GLN A 192 22.83 0.64 14.78
N GLN A 193 23.13 -0.10 13.71
CA GLN A 193 23.26 0.46 12.36
C GLN A 193 21.97 1.19 11.91
N LEU A 194 20.78 0.63 12.18
CA LEU A 194 19.52 1.30 11.85
C LEU A 194 19.38 2.62 12.61
N ARG A 195 19.72 2.65 13.90
CA ARG A 195 19.64 3.88 14.70
C ARG A 195 20.58 4.96 14.18
N GLU A 196 21.79 4.59 13.78
CA GLU A 196 22.77 5.51 13.18
C GLU A 196 22.25 6.08 11.87
N ARG A 197 21.72 5.22 10.99
CA ARG A 197 21.15 5.63 9.70
C ARG A 197 19.92 6.52 9.83
N LEU A 198 19.03 6.24 10.78
CA LEU A 198 17.90 7.12 11.06
C LEU A 198 18.37 8.50 11.52
N ARG A 199 19.40 8.57 12.38
CA ARG A 199 19.97 9.86 12.82
C ARG A 199 20.69 10.61 11.69
N GLU A 200 21.34 9.92 10.76
CA GLU A 200 21.91 10.54 9.55
C GLU A 200 20.84 11.19 8.66
N LEU A 201 19.60 10.72 8.74
CA LEU A 201 18.43 11.28 8.06
C LEU A 201 17.68 12.32 8.92
N ASP A 202 18.23 12.71 10.07
CA ASP A 202 17.59 13.57 11.08
C ASP A 202 16.26 13.02 11.65
N ILE A 203 16.10 11.70 11.61
CA ILE A 203 14.94 10.98 12.16
C ILE A 203 15.31 10.43 13.55
N ARG A 204 14.56 10.82 14.59
CA ARG A 204 14.73 10.29 15.95
C ARG A 204 14.24 8.83 16.02
N PRO A 205 15.10 7.84 16.31
CA PRO A 205 14.68 6.46 16.45
C PRO A 205 14.01 6.21 17.81
N LEU A 206 12.75 5.78 17.79
CA LEU A 206 11.99 5.33 18.95
C LEU A 206 11.86 3.81 18.92
N ILE A 207 12.99 3.14 19.16
CA ILE A 207 13.11 1.68 19.18
C ILE A 207 13.66 1.29 20.54
N LYS A 208 12.95 0.47 21.33
CA LYS A 208 13.48 0.01 22.63
C LYS A 208 14.60 -1.01 22.41
N HIS A 209 15.67 -0.92 23.20
CA HIS A 209 16.74 -1.90 23.28
C HIS A 209 16.20 -3.24 23.82
N ARG A 210 16.65 -4.34 23.22
CA ARG A 210 16.58 -5.67 23.82
C ARG A 210 17.52 -5.67 25.04
N ILE A 211 17.06 -6.26 26.15
CA ILE A 211 17.81 -6.19 27.40
C ILE A 211 18.84 -7.32 27.41
N PHE A 212 20.10 -6.96 27.24
CA PHE A 212 21.25 -7.85 27.40
C PHE A 212 22.17 -7.41 28.53
N ALA A 213 22.12 -6.13 28.92
CA ALA A 213 22.92 -5.54 29.98
C ALA A 213 22.14 -4.44 30.76
N PRO A 214 22.60 -4.06 31.98
CA PRO A 214 21.94 -3.03 32.78
C PRO A 214 21.79 -1.67 32.08
N TYR A 215 22.72 -1.30 31.19
CA TYR A 215 22.65 -0.03 30.47
C TYR A 215 21.50 0.02 29.45
N ASP A 216 20.99 -1.12 28.98
CA ASP A 216 19.82 -1.16 28.07
C ASP A 216 18.56 -0.63 28.77
N HIS A 217 18.44 -0.84 30.09
CA HIS A 217 17.37 -0.25 30.88
C HIS A 217 17.48 1.27 30.89
N ALA A 218 18.69 1.81 31.07
CA ALA A 218 18.92 3.25 31.07
C ALA A 218 18.62 3.88 29.70
N HIS A 219 18.99 3.21 28.60
CA HIS A 219 18.61 3.67 27.26
C HIS A 219 17.10 3.64 27.03
N ASN A 220 16.43 2.55 27.44
CA ASN A 220 14.98 2.43 27.32
C ASN A 220 14.21 3.48 28.14
N ALA A 221 14.72 3.86 29.31
CA ALA A 221 14.10 4.88 30.17
C ALA A 221 14.16 6.30 29.58
N ARG A 222 15.03 6.55 28.58
CA ARG A 222 15.15 7.85 27.90
C ARG A 222 14.25 7.99 26.68
N ILE A 223 13.59 6.91 26.27
CA ILE A 223 12.66 6.92 25.13
C ILE A 223 11.36 7.57 25.59
N ASP A 224 10.84 8.46 24.76
CA ASP A 224 9.50 9.05 24.93
C ASP A 224 8.46 7.91 24.86
N GLU A 225 7.86 7.57 26.00
CA GLU A 225 6.97 6.42 26.09
C GLU A 225 5.67 6.63 25.33
N ASP A 226 5.15 7.87 25.30
CA ASP A 226 3.90 8.20 24.63
C ASP A 226 4.05 8.10 23.11
N ARG A 227 5.12 8.69 22.54
CA ARG A 227 5.42 8.51 21.11
C ARG A 227 5.77 7.05 20.79
N TYR A 228 6.54 6.36 21.64
CA TYR A 228 6.85 4.95 21.42
C TYR A 228 5.61 4.04 21.42
N ALA A 229 4.62 4.30 22.28
CA ALA A 229 3.39 3.51 22.35
C ALA A 229 2.57 3.57 21.05
N GLN A 230 2.69 4.66 20.28
CA GLN A 230 2.03 4.83 18.98
C GLN A 230 2.52 3.84 17.91
N ARG A 231 3.60 3.08 18.15
CA ARG A 231 4.00 1.95 17.29
C ARG A 231 2.86 0.97 17.00
N SER A 232 1.94 0.82 17.94
CA SER A 232 0.75 -0.05 17.81
C SER A 232 -0.21 0.39 16.70
N MET A 233 -0.08 1.62 16.19
CA MET A 233 -0.87 2.09 15.05
C MET A 233 -0.49 1.37 13.75
N ALA A 234 0.76 0.95 13.58
CA ALA A 234 1.17 0.17 12.41
C ALA A 234 0.46 -1.20 12.37
N GLU A 235 0.34 -1.89 13.51
CA GLU A 235 -0.45 -3.14 13.64
C GLU A 235 -1.94 -2.89 13.35
N THR A 236 -2.48 -1.77 13.85
CA THR A 236 -3.86 -1.35 13.62
C THR A 236 -4.16 -1.16 12.13
N VAL A 237 -3.28 -0.44 11.43
CA VAL A 237 -3.38 -0.23 9.98
C VAL A 237 -3.19 -1.53 9.21
N ASN A 238 -2.24 -2.39 9.60
CA ASN A 238 -2.08 -3.72 9.02
C ASN A 238 -3.37 -4.54 9.10
N SER A 239 -4.02 -4.53 10.26
CA SER A 239 -5.30 -5.18 10.48
C SER A 239 -6.43 -4.54 9.66
N ALA A 240 -6.49 -3.21 9.61
CA ALA A 240 -7.53 -2.47 8.89
C ALA A 240 -7.46 -2.70 7.36
N VAL A 241 -6.26 -2.64 6.76
CA VAL A 241 -6.06 -2.95 5.33
C VAL A 241 -6.54 -4.36 5.03
N LYS A 242 -6.10 -5.36 5.82
CA LYS A 242 -6.47 -6.76 5.59
C LYS A 242 -7.96 -7.04 5.75
N ARG A 243 -8.60 -6.46 6.77
CA ARG A 243 -10.04 -6.61 6.99
C ARG A 243 -10.88 -5.94 5.90
N SER A 244 -10.38 -4.86 5.31
CA SER A 244 -11.14 -4.07 4.33
C SER A 244 -10.90 -4.44 2.87
N LEU A 245 -9.74 -5.02 2.54
CA LEU A 245 -9.32 -5.33 1.17
C LEU A 245 -8.84 -6.77 0.98
N GLY A 246 -8.84 -7.59 2.04
CA GLY A 246 -8.42 -8.99 2.00
C GLY A 246 -7.01 -9.23 2.55
N TYR A 247 -6.77 -10.48 2.96
CA TYR A 247 -5.51 -10.93 3.56
C TYR A 247 -4.65 -11.78 2.61
N ALA A 248 -5.14 -12.05 1.40
CA ALA A 248 -4.45 -12.82 0.37
C ALA A 248 -4.37 -12.01 -0.93
N VAL A 249 -3.29 -12.21 -1.69
CA VAL A 249 -3.11 -11.60 -3.01
C VAL A 249 -3.72 -12.49 -4.09
N ARG A 250 -4.36 -11.89 -5.10
CA ARG A 250 -4.95 -12.62 -6.24
C ARG A 250 -3.92 -12.88 -7.34
N ALA A 251 -2.90 -12.03 -7.44
CA ALA A 251 -1.78 -12.19 -8.35
C ALA A 251 -1.00 -13.49 -8.09
N ARG A 252 -0.47 -14.09 -9.16
CA ARG A 252 0.28 -15.35 -9.11
C ARG A 252 1.79 -15.20 -9.32
N SER A 253 2.23 -14.02 -9.78
CA SER A 253 3.64 -13.71 -10.01
C SER A 253 4.09 -12.63 -9.03
N TRP A 254 5.28 -12.80 -8.45
CA TRP A 254 5.79 -11.94 -7.37
C TRP A 254 5.72 -10.44 -7.69
N TYR A 255 6.03 -10.05 -8.93
CA TYR A 255 6.01 -8.63 -9.33
C TYR A 255 4.59 -8.07 -9.40
N ARG A 256 3.58 -8.89 -9.74
CA ARG A 256 2.17 -8.50 -9.68
C ARG A 256 1.65 -8.49 -8.24
N GLU A 257 2.08 -9.43 -7.41
CA GLU A 257 1.73 -9.47 -5.98
C GLU A 257 2.19 -8.17 -5.29
N PHE A 258 3.40 -7.70 -5.58
CA PHE A 258 3.94 -6.47 -4.99
C PHE A 258 3.12 -5.23 -5.41
N ARG A 259 2.73 -5.17 -6.69
CA ARG A 259 1.90 -4.09 -7.23
C ARG A 259 0.50 -4.12 -6.62
N GLU A 260 -0.07 -5.31 -6.46
CA GLU A 260 -1.39 -5.49 -5.86
C GLU A 260 -1.40 -5.00 -4.41
N ILE A 261 -0.42 -5.39 -3.60
CA ILE A 261 -0.26 -4.87 -2.23
C ILE A 261 -0.09 -3.35 -2.20
N SER A 262 0.68 -2.80 -3.14
CA SER A 262 0.89 -1.35 -3.23
C SER A 262 -0.40 -0.62 -3.55
N LEU A 263 -1.14 -1.07 -4.55
CA LEU A 263 -2.45 -0.51 -4.87
C LEU A 263 -3.48 -0.75 -3.76
N MET A 264 -3.42 -1.87 -3.02
CA MET A 264 -4.26 -2.04 -1.83
C MET A 264 -4.01 -0.94 -0.78
N CYS A 265 -2.76 -0.53 -0.58
CA CYS A 265 -2.44 0.57 0.34
C CYS A 265 -2.92 1.93 -0.20
N VAL A 266 -2.81 2.17 -1.52
CA VAL A 266 -3.39 3.34 -2.20
C VAL A 266 -4.91 3.39 -1.99
N VAL A 267 -5.60 2.30 -2.31
CA VAL A 267 -7.06 2.17 -2.16
C VAL A 267 -7.47 2.36 -0.71
N TYR A 268 -6.71 1.83 0.24
CA TYR A 268 -6.96 2.04 1.67
C TYR A 268 -6.88 3.51 2.06
N ASN A 269 -5.82 4.22 1.67
CA ASN A 269 -5.65 5.64 1.96
C ASN A 269 -6.80 6.47 1.38
N ILE A 270 -7.14 6.26 0.09
CA ILE A 270 -8.23 7.00 -0.56
C ILE A 270 -9.58 6.67 0.09
N LYS A 271 -9.86 5.38 0.36
CA LYS A 271 -11.09 4.94 1.03
C LYS A 271 -11.25 5.57 2.42
N ARG A 272 -10.14 5.88 3.11
CA ARG A 272 -10.18 6.61 4.37
C ARG A 272 -10.43 8.10 4.18
N ALA A 273 -9.80 8.73 3.18
CA ALA A 273 -9.99 10.15 2.90
C ALA A 273 -11.45 10.46 2.53
N VAL A 274 -12.08 9.64 1.68
CA VAL A 274 -13.46 9.88 1.21
C VAL A 274 -14.55 9.50 2.21
N LYS A 275 -14.18 8.85 3.32
CA LYS A 275 -15.10 8.48 4.43
C LYS A 275 -15.15 9.54 5.52
N GLN A 276 -14.15 10.40 5.59
CA GLN A 276 -14.16 11.59 6.44
C GLN A 276 -15.12 12.62 5.83
#